data_AF-A0A7S2QHB2-F1
#
_entry.id   AF-A0A7S2QHB2-F1
#
_cell.length_a   1.000
_cell.length_b   1.000
_cell.length_c   1.000
_cell.angle_alpha   90.00
_cell.angle_beta   90.00
_cell.angle_gamma   90.00
#
_symmetry.space_group_name_H-M   'P 1'
#
loop_
_entity.id
_entity.type
_entity.pdbx_description
1 polymer ?
#
loop_
_entity_poly.entity_id
_entity_poly.type
_entity_poly.pdbx_seq_one_letter_code
_entity_poly.pdbx_strand_id
1 'polypeptide(L)'
;AGTDVVDAKGGKGSATLSMAYAGARFANAVLSGLAGKEETTECAYVIRGSKEALPYMASKVTFGVNGVKEAHAFGPMSEHEQTRWSECVKQLKEEIDAGIAYAKTNALSCKRRGWSRPRAPPARASALPLRLPPSVSDAKVGNFKVCVCGGAGGIGQPLCLLMAQNPHVSELCVFDLTLAMVPAEGVAADLSHLEKKCSVSGYAIDKDDKPVDKLQECLTDCHLVLVPAGMPRKPGMTRADLLGVNAGIAKNIVEACAKFCPDAVLGLIVNPVNSVVPAMCELYKKAGLDPRKICGVTSLDIVRANKFVHEATGVRLDMIDVPVVGGHAGTTILPLLSQVPSAQTLSAESIVALDKHVQDAGTDVVNAKGGKGSATLSMAYAGAKFANAVLCGLAGQDATECAYVARDAQDPLPYMASRVTFGPQGVSKVHPIGDINTYEKGRLTECLAQLKGEIDAGVEYAKSASFAK
;
A
#
# COMPACT_ATOMS: atom_id res chain seq x y z
N ALA A 1 8.56 -10.43 22.73
CA ALA A 1 7.68 -9.90 21.69
C ALA A 1 7.97 -8.42 21.41
N GLY A 2 7.92 -7.52 22.39
CA GLY A 2 8.29 -6.11 22.11
C GLY A 2 9.80 -5.90 21.92
N THR A 3 10.61 -6.49 22.80
CA THR A 3 12.06 -6.24 22.90
C THR A 3 12.84 -6.75 21.70
N ASP A 4 12.52 -7.94 21.20
CA ASP A 4 13.13 -8.55 20.02
C ASP A 4 12.95 -7.70 18.75
N VAL A 5 11.78 -7.07 18.57
CA VAL A 5 11.58 -6.12 17.46
C VAL A 5 12.36 -4.83 17.68
N VAL A 6 12.44 -4.34 18.92
CA VAL A 6 13.25 -3.16 19.24
C VAL A 6 14.73 -3.42 18.93
N ASP A 7 15.23 -4.59 19.33
CA ASP A 7 16.60 -5.02 19.10
C ASP A 7 16.88 -5.21 17.60
N ALA A 8 15.97 -5.87 16.87
CA ALA A 8 16.06 -6.04 15.42
C ALA A 8 15.97 -4.70 14.66
N LYS A 9 15.29 -3.69 15.23
CA LYS A 9 15.28 -2.32 14.70
C LYS A 9 16.50 -1.49 15.15
N GLY A 10 17.45 -2.08 15.87
CA GLY A 10 18.62 -1.39 16.42
C GLY A 10 18.25 -0.29 17.41
N GLY A 11 17.20 -0.49 18.20
CA GLY A 11 16.66 0.48 19.16
C GLY A 11 15.79 1.59 18.57
N LYS A 12 15.54 1.59 17.25
CA LYS A 12 14.91 2.72 16.52
C LYS A 12 13.39 2.64 16.39
N GLY A 13 12.72 1.83 17.20
CA GLY A 13 11.26 1.78 17.23
C GLY A 13 10.72 0.49 17.84
N SER A 14 9.43 0.52 18.21
CA SER A 14 8.69 -0.66 18.69
C SER A 14 8.00 -1.41 17.54
N ALA A 15 7.23 -2.45 17.87
CA ALA A 15 6.43 -3.24 16.94
C ALA A 15 5.21 -2.46 16.38
N THR A 16 5.45 -1.36 15.69
CA THR A 16 4.43 -0.40 15.23
C THR A 16 3.53 -0.96 14.13
N LEU A 17 4.04 -1.84 13.25
CA LEU A 17 3.26 -2.39 12.13
C LEU A 17 2.26 -3.44 12.61
N SER A 18 2.72 -4.40 13.42
CA SER A 18 1.85 -5.39 14.05
C SER A 18 0.86 -4.77 15.03
N MET A 19 1.24 -3.73 15.78
CA MET A 19 0.29 -2.96 16.60
C MET A 19 -0.77 -2.22 15.77
N ALA A 20 -0.40 -1.64 14.64
CA ALA A 20 -1.37 -1.01 13.73
C ALA A 20 -2.35 -2.05 13.15
N TYR A 21 -1.87 -3.24 12.78
CA TYR A 21 -2.71 -4.36 12.35
C TYR A 21 -3.68 -4.80 13.46
N ALA A 22 -3.17 -5.05 14.67
CA ALA A 22 -3.98 -5.45 15.82
C ALA A 22 -5.05 -4.40 16.16
N GLY A 23 -4.68 -3.11 16.13
CA GLY A 23 -5.62 -2.00 16.33
C GLY A 23 -6.72 -1.94 15.26
N ALA A 24 -6.38 -2.17 13.99
CA ALA A 24 -7.37 -2.22 12.90
C ALA A 24 -8.31 -3.41 13.04
N ARG A 25 -7.80 -4.59 13.40
CA ARG A 25 -8.60 -5.80 13.68
C ARG A 25 -9.57 -5.56 14.84
N PHE A 26 -9.05 -5.00 15.94
CA PHE A 26 -9.84 -4.63 17.10
C PHE A 26 -10.96 -3.64 16.75
N ALA A 27 -10.64 -2.59 15.97
CA ALA A 27 -11.63 -1.62 15.52
C ALA A 27 -12.74 -2.27 14.67
N ASN A 28 -12.40 -3.20 13.78
CA ASN A 28 -13.39 -3.94 12.99
C ASN A 28 -14.29 -4.81 13.88
N ALA A 29 -13.74 -5.41 14.93
CA ALA A 29 -14.52 -6.18 15.89
C ALA A 29 -15.53 -5.30 16.64
N VAL A 30 -15.08 -4.14 17.13
CA VAL A 30 -15.94 -3.14 17.78
C VAL A 30 -17.04 -2.64 16.84
N LEU A 31 -16.68 -2.26 15.61
CA LEU A 31 -17.64 -1.74 14.62
C LEU A 31 -18.70 -2.79 14.25
N SER A 32 -18.31 -4.07 14.17
CA SER A 32 -19.26 -5.16 13.91
C SER A 32 -20.25 -5.33 15.06
N GLY A 33 -19.78 -5.28 16.31
CA GLY A 33 -20.65 -5.28 17.49
C GLY A 33 -21.58 -4.06 17.55
N LEU A 34 -21.06 -2.86 17.23
CA LEU A 34 -21.86 -1.63 17.16
C LEU A 34 -22.94 -1.69 16.07
N ALA A 35 -22.67 -2.39 14.97
CA ALA A 35 -23.63 -2.64 13.89
C ALA A 35 -24.66 -3.73 14.24
N GLY A 36 -24.59 -4.33 15.44
CA GLY A 36 -25.52 -5.37 15.88
C GLY A 36 -25.28 -6.73 15.22
N LYS A 37 -24.10 -6.98 14.64
CA LYS A 37 -23.73 -8.33 14.19
C LYS A 37 -23.52 -9.22 15.41
N GLU A 38 -24.26 -10.31 15.51
CA GLU A 38 -24.13 -11.26 16.61
C GLU A 38 -22.73 -11.92 16.60
N GLU A 39 -22.21 -12.22 17.79
CA GLU A 39 -21.00 -13.03 18.04
C GLU A 39 -19.62 -12.45 17.69
N THR A 40 -19.47 -11.14 17.51
CA THR A 40 -18.10 -10.59 17.31
C THR A 40 -17.31 -10.57 18.62
N THR A 41 -16.30 -11.46 18.73
CA THR A 41 -15.40 -11.52 19.88
C THR A 41 -13.98 -11.06 19.56
N GLU A 42 -13.32 -10.45 20.53
CA GLU A 42 -11.92 -10.02 20.44
C GLU A 42 -11.31 -9.93 21.85
N CYS A 43 -9.99 -9.86 21.97
CA CYS A 43 -9.32 -9.56 23.25
C CYS A 43 -9.29 -8.05 23.52
N ALA A 44 -9.72 -7.65 24.71
CA ALA A 44 -9.75 -6.26 25.15
C ALA A 44 -9.29 -6.13 26.61
N TYR A 45 -8.60 -5.04 26.94
CA TYR A 45 -8.30 -4.70 28.33
C TYR A 45 -9.53 -4.04 28.96
N VAL A 46 -10.23 -4.76 29.84
CA VAL A 46 -11.55 -4.35 30.36
C VAL A 46 -11.65 -4.49 31.87
N ILE A 47 -12.62 -3.79 32.43
CA ILE A 47 -12.98 -3.95 33.84
C ILE A 47 -13.52 -5.36 34.03
N ARG A 48 -12.94 -6.06 35.00
CA ARG A 48 -13.42 -7.34 35.50
C ARG A 48 -14.13 -7.07 36.83
N GLY A 49 -15.26 -7.75 37.06
CA GLY A 49 -16.07 -7.52 38.26
C GLY A 49 -15.28 -7.79 39.55
N SER A 50 -15.82 -7.36 40.70
CA SER A 50 -15.13 -7.39 42.01
C SER A 50 -14.73 -8.76 42.55
N LYS A 51 -15.05 -9.85 41.84
CA LYS A 51 -14.73 -11.24 42.22
C LYS A 51 -13.42 -11.75 41.59
N GLU A 52 -12.75 -10.93 40.78
CA GLU A 52 -11.55 -11.30 40.03
C GLU A 52 -10.29 -10.74 40.70
N ALA A 53 -9.13 -11.36 40.45
CA ALA A 53 -7.87 -11.02 41.12
C ALA A 53 -7.42 -9.56 40.89
N LEU A 54 -7.80 -8.97 39.75
CA LEU A 54 -7.49 -7.60 39.37
C LEU A 54 -8.70 -6.89 38.76
N PRO A 55 -8.84 -5.57 38.97
CA PRO A 55 -9.97 -4.80 38.47
C PRO A 55 -9.93 -4.60 36.95
N TYR A 56 -8.77 -4.70 36.32
CA TYR A 56 -8.59 -4.59 34.87
C TYR A 56 -7.73 -5.70 34.34
N MET A 57 -8.08 -6.22 33.16
CA MET A 57 -7.33 -7.30 32.53
C MET A 57 -7.67 -7.47 31.05
N ALA A 58 -6.70 -7.94 30.27
CA ALA A 58 -6.94 -8.41 28.92
C ALA A 58 -7.82 -9.67 28.96
N SER A 59 -9.03 -9.58 28.45
CA SER A 59 -10.02 -10.67 28.44
C SER A 59 -10.63 -10.80 27.06
N LYS A 60 -11.04 -12.02 26.70
CA LYS A 60 -11.93 -12.21 25.55
C LYS A 60 -13.25 -11.53 25.86
N VAL A 61 -13.73 -10.70 24.94
CA VAL A 61 -14.99 -9.96 25.08
C VAL A 61 -15.88 -10.15 23.88
N THR A 62 -17.19 -10.10 24.09
CA THR A 62 -18.18 -9.92 23.02
C THR A 62 -18.55 -8.45 22.93
N PHE A 63 -18.48 -7.85 21.74
CA PHE A 63 -18.99 -6.51 21.51
C PHE A 63 -20.48 -6.53 21.14
N GLY A 64 -21.21 -5.53 21.61
CA GLY A 64 -22.58 -5.25 21.22
C GLY A 64 -22.79 -3.76 20.92
N VAL A 65 -24.06 -3.37 20.74
CA VAL A 65 -24.44 -2.02 20.30
C VAL A 65 -24.02 -0.88 21.23
N ASN A 66 -23.68 -1.20 22.48
CA ASN A 66 -23.27 -0.24 23.52
C ASN A 66 -21.81 -0.45 23.99
N GLY A 67 -20.97 -1.13 23.20
CA GLY A 67 -19.59 -1.46 23.58
C GLY A 67 -19.44 -2.90 24.05
N VAL A 68 -18.65 -3.15 25.09
CA VAL A 68 -18.45 -4.51 25.63
C VAL A 68 -19.78 -5.02 26.21
N LYS A 69 -20.35 -6.06 25.59
CA LYS A 69 -21.58 -6.73 26.04
C LYS A 69 -21.27 -7.73 27.15
N GLU A 70 -20.15 -8.44 27.00
CA GLU A 70 -19.76 -9.53 27.90
C GLU A 70 -18.24 -9.65 27.92
N ALA A 71 -17.67 -9.91 29.10
CA ALA A 71 -16.30 -10.35 29.27
C ALA A 71 -16.30 -11.82 29.68
N HIS A 72 -15.72 -12.68 28.83
CA HIS A 72 -15.74 -14.12 29.01
C HIS A 72 -14.83 -14.55 30.16
N ALA A 73 -15.21 -15.60 30.88
CA ALA A 73 -14.35 -16.23 31.87
C ALA A 73 -13.14 -16.88 31.19
N PHE A 74 -12.03 -17.03 31.93
CA PHE A 74 -10.92 -17.84 31.45
C PHE A 74 -11.32 -19.32 31.41
N GLY A 75 -10.83 -20.01 30.38
CA GLY A 75 -10.91 -21.46 30.33
C GLY A 75 -10.01 -22.13 31.37
N PRO A 76 -10.02 -23.47 31.43
CA PRO A 76 -9.09 -24.20 32.28
C PRO A 76 -7.65 -23.89 31.89
N MET A 77 -6.77 -23.76 32.90
CA MET A 77 -5.34 -23.49 32.74
C MET A 77 -4.53 -24.73 33.13
N SER A 78 -3.53 -25.06 32.33
CA SER A 78 -2.47 -26.01 32.68
C SER A 78 -1.66 -25.52 33.89
N GLU A 79 -0.89 -26.42 34.51
CA GLU A 79 -0.02 -26.06 35.64
C GLU A 79 0.98 -24.96 35.27
N HIS A 80 1.59 -25.05 34.08
CA HIS A 80 2.48 -24.02 33.57
C HIS A 80 1.79 -22.66 33.43
N GLU A 81 0.58 -22.63 32.87
CA GLU A 81 -0.21 -21.41 32.73
C GLU A 81 -0.60 -20.83 34.10
N GLN A 82 -0.90 -21.66 35.09
CA GLN A 82 -1.20 -21.20 36.45
C GLN A 82 0.02 -20.56 37.13
N THR A 83 1.22 -21.12 36.95
CA THR A 83 2.46 -20.51 37.45
C THR A 83 2.70 -19.15 36.79
N ARG A 84 2.64 -19.09 35.45
CA ARG A 84 2.80 -17.85 34.68
C ARG A 84 1.74 -16.80 35.01
N TRP A 85 0.52 -17.25 35.26
CA TRP A 85 -0.61 -16.41 35.67
C TRP A 85 -0.32 -15.72 37.01
N SER A 86 0.23 -16.44 37.98
CA SER A 86 0.58 -15.90 39.30
C SER A 86 1.65 -14.80 39.21
N GLU A 87 2.67 -14.99 38.36
CA GLU A 87 3.69 -13.98 38.06
C GLU A 87 3.08 -12.74 37.38
N CYS A 88 2.23 -12.97 36.37
CA CYS A 88 1.58 -11.93 35.59
C CYS A 88 0.68 -11.05 36.47
N VAL A 89 -0.14 -11.65 37.35
CA VAL A 89 -1.02 -10.91 38.27
C VAL A 89 -0.23 -9.97 39.17
N LYS A 90 0.92 -10.42 39.67
CA LYS A 90 1.77 -9.59 40.54
C LYS A 90 2.28 -8.36 39.80
N GLN A 91 2.86 -8.53 38.61
CA GLN A 91 3.35 -7.41 37.81
C GLN A 91 2.21 -6.48 37.40
N LEU A 92 1.10 -7.04 36.91
CA LEU A 92 -0.04 -6.26 36.43
C LEU A 92 -0.67 -5.44 37.56
N LYS A 93 -0.68 -5.96 38.80
CA LYS A 93 -1.12 -5.21 39.97
C LYS A 93 -0.31 -3.93 40.19
N GLU A 94 1.01 -4.03 40.13
CA GLU A 94 1.91 -2.88 40.32
C GLU A 94 1.66 -1.81 39.25
N GLU A 95 1.51 -2.22 37.99
CA GLU A 95 1.22 -1.31 36.86
C GLU A 95 -0.18 -0.67 36.97
N ILE A 96 -1.21 -1.43 37.35
CA ILE A 96 -2.57 -0.91 37.59
C ILE A 96 -2.57 0.10 38.73
N ASP A 97 -1.95 -0.24 39.86
CA ASP A 97 -1.91 0.63 41.04
C ASP A 97 -1.16 1.93 40.73
N ALA A 98 -0.09 1.89 39.94
CA ALA A 98 0.61 3.07 39.44
C ALA A 98 -0.28 3.94 38.54
N GLY A 99 -1.02 3.34 37.61
CA GLY A 99 -1.97 4.06 36.75
C GLY A 99 -3.11 4.72 37.54
N ILE A 100 -3.65 4.04 38.55
CA ILE A 100 -4.67 4.59 39.46
C ILE A 100 -4.10 5.73 40.29
N ALA A 101 -2.87 5.60 40.81
CA ALA A 101 -2.20 6.66 41.55
C ALA A 101 -1.99 7.91 40.69
N TYR A 102 -1.56 7.74 39.43
CA TYR A 102 -1.45 8.82 38.47
C TYR A 102 -2.79 9.54 38.23
N ALA A 103 -3.89 8.79 38.09
CA ALA A 103 -5.21 9.38 37.88
C ALA A 103 -5.72 10.21 39.09
N LYS A 104 -5.31 9.85 40.32
CA LYS A 104 -5.70 10.60 41.53
C LYS A 104 -5.04 11.99 41.60
N THR A 105 -3.84 12.14 41.05
CA THR A 105 -3.07 13.39 41.07
C THR A 105 -3.26 14.26 39.83
N ASN A 106 -3.89 13.71 38.78
CA ASN A 106 -4.10 14.39 37.50
C ASN A 106 -5.60 14.46 37.16
N ALA A 107 -6.20 15.64 37.29
CA ALA A 107 -7.59 15.86 36.91
C ALA A 107 -7.74 15.98 35.39
N LEU A 108 -8.79 15.36 34.83
CA LEU A 108 -9.21 15.61 33.45
C LEU A 108 -9.66 17.08 33.32
N SER A 109 -9.02 17.83 32.43
CA SER A 109 -9.34 19.25 32.17
C SER A 109 -10.68 19.45 31.43
N CYS A 110 -11.33 18.37 31.01
CA CYS A 110 -12.54 18.42 30.20
C CYS A 110 -13.80 18.26 31.06
N LYS A 111 -14.52 19.36 31.32
CA LYS A 111 -15.93 19.28 31.74
C LYS A 111 -16.71 18.61 30.62
N ARG A 112 -17.55 17.60 30.93
CA ARG A 112 -18.53 17.04 29.97
C ARG A 112 -19.29 18.20 29.32
N ARG A 113 -18.94 18.57 28.08
CA ARG A 113 -19.88 19.28 27.22
C ARG A 113 -20.95 18.25 26.90
N GLY A 114 -22.22 18.60 27.13
CA GLY A 114 -23.33 17.71 26.80
C GLY A 114 -23.13 17.18 25.39
N TRP A 115 -22.93 15.87 25.26
CA TRP A 115 -22.92 15.20 23.97
C TRP A 115 -24.35 15.26 23.47
N SER A 116 -24.70 16.32 22.74
CA SER A 116 -25.88 16.29 21.88
C SER A 116 -25.59 15.27 20.79
N ARG A 117 -26.44 14.24 20.69
CA ARG A 117 -26.43 13.33 19.54
C ARG A 117 -26.30 14.18 18.27
N PRO A 118 -25.28 13.98 17.42
CA PRO A 118 -25.27 14.64 16.13
C PRO A 118 -26.60 14.34 15.44
N ARG A 119 -27.23 15.37 14.84
CA ARG A 119 -28.43 15.20 14.03
C ARG A 119 -28.19 14.03 13.08
N ALA A 120 -29.11 13.07 13.08
CA ALA A 120 -29.06 11.98 12.12
C ALA A 120 -28.87 12.59 10.72
N PRO A 121 -27.89 12.11 9.92
CA PRO A 121 -27.82 12.53 8.53
C PRO A 121 -29.19 12.31 7.88
N PRO A 122 -29.60 13.16 6.92
CA PRO A 122 -30.87 12.97 6.22
C PRO A 122 -30.96 11.53 5.74
N ALA A 123 -32.14 10.93 5.90
CA ALA A 123 -32.40 9.52 5.63
C ALA A 123 -31.75 9.13 4.31
N ARG A 124 -30.63 8.39 4.39
CA ARG A 124 -30.07 7.74 3.20
C ARG A 124 -31.16 6.81 2.68
N ALA A 125 -31.37 6.85 1.36
CA ALA A 125 -32.11 5.82 0.64
C ALA A 125 -31.75 4.45 1.23
N SER A 126 -32.77 3.62 1.50
CA SER A 126 -32.71 2.36 2.22
C SER A 126 -31.31 1.74 2.17
N ALA A 127 -30.67 1.57 3.33
CA ALA A 127 -29.42 0.85 3.43
C ALA A 127 -29.66 -0.58 2.94
N LEU A 128 -29.43 -0.80 1.64
CA LEU A 128 -29.17 -2.10 1.08
C LEU A 128 -28.00 -2.66 1.91
N PRO A 129 -28.07 -3.93 2.33
CA PRO A 129 -27.06 -4.52 3.19
C PRO A 129 -25.70 -4.21 2.58
N LEU A 130 -24.75 -3.82 3.43
CA LEU A 130 -23.32 -3.81 3.10
C LEU A 130 -23.04 -5.19 2.51
N ARG A 131 -23.03 -5.29 1.18
CA ARG A 131 -22.46 -6.44 0.50
C ARG A 131 -20.99 -6.27 0.82
N LEU A 132 -20.53 -7.03 1.83
CA LEU A 132 -19.13 -7.36 1.94
C LEU A 132 -18.69 -7.74 0.53
N PRO A 133 -17.50 -7.31 0.06
CA PRO A 133 -16.94 -7.89 -1.15
C PRO A 133 -17.14 -9.40 -1.04
N PRO A 134 -17.61 -10.07 -2.12
CA PRO A 134 -17.96 -11.48 -2.07
C PRO A 134 -16.89 -12.21 -1.26
N SER A 135 -17.32 -13.03 -0.30
CA SER A 135 -16.41 -13.90 0.43
C SER A 135 -15.48 -14.51 -0.61
N VAL A 136 -14.17 -14.36 -0.42
CA VAL A 136 -13.11 -14.84 -1.32
C VAL A 136 -13.03 -16.37 -1.25
N SER A 137 -14.17 -17.04 -1.33
CA SER A 137 -14.32 -18.46 -0.99
C SER A 137 -14.17 -19.38 -2.19
N ASP A 138 -14.07 -18.86 -3.42
CA ASP A 138 -13.82 -19.68 -4.63
C ASP A 138 -12.71 -19.11 -5.56
N ALA A 139 -12.07 -18.01 -5.16
CA ALA A 139 -10.93 -17.46 -5.90
C ALA A 139 -9.69 -18.34 -5.65
N LYS A 140 -9.06 -18.86 -6.71
CA LYS A 140 -7.80 -19.62 -6.61
C LYS A 140 -6.73 -18.79 -5.89
N VAL A 141 -6.49 -19.08 -4.62
CA VAL A 141 -5.52 -18.35 -3.80
C VAL A 141 -4.11 -18.73 -4.23
N GLY A 142 -3.28 -17.72 -4.50
CA GLY A 142 -1.88 -17.91 -4.88
C GLY A 142 -0.99 -18.31 -3.69
N ASN A 143 0.18 -18.84 -4.02
CA ASN A 143 1.27 -19.10 -3.06
C ASN A 143 2.54 -18.42 -3.56
N PHE A 144 2.47 -17.09 -3.66
CA PHE A 144 3.49 -16.29 -4.34
C PHE A 144 4.51 -15.71 -3.36
N LYS A 145 5.76 -15.66 -3.82
CA LYS A 145 6.85 -14.90 -3.21
C LYS A 145 6.89 -13.48 -3.77
N VAL A 146 6.90 -12.49 -2.89
CA VAL A 146 6.93 -11.07 -3.23
C VAL A 146 8.14 -10.40 -2.58
N CYS A 147 8.87 -9.58 -3.33
CA CYS A 147 9.94 -8.74 -2.78
C CYS A 147 9.57 -7.26 -2.85
N VAL A 148 9.81 -6.52 -1.78
CA VAL A 148 9.68 -5.05 -1.75
C VAL A 148 11.08 -4.44 -1.59
N CYS A 149 11.60 -3.84 -2.65
CA CYS A 149 12.91 -3.18 -2.68
C CYS A 149 12.79 -1.70 -2.24
N GLY A 150 13.45 -1.33 -1.14
CA GLY A 150 13.14 -0.11 -0.39
C GLY A 150 12.04 -0.34 0.65
N GLY A 151 11.93 -1.59 1.14
CA GLY A 151 10.87 -2.05 2.04
C GLY A 151 10.93 -1.48 3.45
N ALA A 152 12.04 -0.86 3.86
CA ALA A 152 12.16 -0.16 5.14
C ALA A 152 11.92 1.36 5.04
N GLY A 153 11.72 1.88 3.82
CA GLY A 153 11.37 3.27 3.56
C GLY A 153 9.94 3.65 3.92
N GLY A 154 9.60 4.93 3.75
CA GLY A 154 8.28 5.48 4.13
C GLY A 154 7.09 4.92 3.35
N ILE A 155 7.29 4.51 2.09
CA ILE A 155 6.29 3.74 1.31
C ILE A 155 6.44 2.25 1.61
N GLY A 156 7.69 1.76 1.72
CA GLY A 156 8.03 0.35 1.89
C GLY A 156 7.34 -0.29 3.09
N GLN A 157 7.47 0.28 4.29
CA GLN A 157 6.91 -0.33 5.51
C GLN A 157 5.39 -0.56 5.44
N PRO A 158 4.54 0.45 5.13
CA PRO A 158 3.11 0.22 4.97
C PRO A 158 2.78 -0.67 3.76
N LEU A 159 3.60 -0.68 2.70
CA LEU A 159 3.39 -1.59 1.57
C LEU A 159 3.66 -3.05 1.97
N CYS A 160 4.76 -3.33 2.68
CA CYS A 160 5.07 -4.63 3.24
C CYS A 160 3.96 -5.12 4.18
N LEU A 161 3.41 -4.23 5.03
CA LEU A 161 2.27 -4.55 5.89
C LEU A 161 1.04 -4.99 5.09
N LEU A 162 0.75 -4.35 3.97
CA LEU A 162 -0.38 -4.72 3.11
C LEU A 162 -0.10 -6.01 2.32
N MET A 163 1.14 -6.24 1.91
CA MET A 163 1.55 -7.49 1.24
C MET A 163 1.51 -8.69 2.16
N ALA A 164 1.98 -8.57 3.41
CA ALA A 164 1.92 -9.63 4.41
C ALA A 164 0.46 -10.04 4.75
N GLN A 165 -0.51 -9.14 4.55
CA GLN A 165 -1.93 -9.42 4.73
C GLN A 165 -2.62 -10.00 3.48
N ASN A 166 -1.98 -9.93 2.31
CA ASN A 166 -2.59 -10.36 1.07
C ASN A 166 -2.67 -11.89 1.02
N PRO A 167 -3.85 -12.49 0.77
CA PRO A 167 -4.02 -13.94 0.79
C PRO A 167 -3.22 -14.67 -0.29
N HIS A 168 -2.83 -14.02 -1.38
CA HIS A 168 -2.02 -14.62 -2.44
C HIS A 168 -0.52 -14.70 -2.07
N VAL A 169 -0.07 -14.00 -1.03
CA VAL A 169 1.34 -13.92 -0.65
C VAL A 169 1.64 -14.93 0.45
N SER A 170 2.63 -15.77 0.22
CA SER A 170 3.12 -16.78 1.17
C SER A 170 4.50 -16.48 1.72
N GLU A 171 5.31 -15.74 0.95
CA GLU A 171 6.65 -15.30 1.35
C GLU A 171 6.82 -13.83 0.95
N LEU A 172 7.26 -13.01 1.90
CA LEU A 172 7.53 -11.59 1.70
C LEU A 172 8.99 -11.30 2.05
N CYS A 173 9.76 -10.85 1.06
CA CYS A 173 11.11 -10.35 1.26
C CYS A 173 11.09 -8.82 1.40
N VAL A 174 11.57 -8.32 2.53
CA VAL A 174 11.79 -6.90 2.77
C VAL A 174 13.25 -6.61 2.47
N PHE A 175 13.53 -5.91 1.37
CA PHE A 175 14.89 -5.52 1.01
C PHE A 175 15.10 -4.01 1.18
N ASP A 176 16.20 -3.61 1.82
CA ASP A 176 16.65 -2.21 1.86
C ASP A 176 18.18 -2.11 2.02
N LEU A 177 18.74 -0.91 2.03
CA LEU A 177 20.16 -0.72 2.36
C LEU A 177 20.39 -0.77 3.88
N THR A 178 21.57 -1.21 4.32
CA THR A 178 21.98 -1.21 5.74
C THR A 178 21.86 0.18 6.39
N LEU A 179 22.04 1.25 5.60
CA LEU A 179 21.93 2.64 6.05
C LEU A 179 20.49 3.15 6.19
N ALA A 180 19.48 2.35 5.85
CA ALA A 180 18.09 2.72 6.05
C ALA A 180 17.82 3.11 7.51
N MET A 181 16.88 4.04 7.72
CA MET A 181 16.58 4.51 9.08
C MET A 181 16.13 3.36 10.00
N VAL A 182 15.36 2.42 9.45
CA VAL A 182 14.96 1.19 10.12
C VAL A 182 15.62 0.03 9.36
N PRO A 183 16.29 -0.91 10.05
CA PRO A 183 16.78 -2.13 9.42
C PRO A 183 15.66 -2.95 8.78
N ALA A 184 15.91 -3.54 7.62
CA ALA A 184 14.95 -4.42 6.95
C ALA A 184 14.55 -5.63 7.82
N GLU A 185 15.51 -6.21 8.55
CA GLU A 185 15.26 -7.27 9.54
C GLU A 185 14.31 -6.83 10.66
N GLY A 186 14.44 -5.60 11.14
CA GLY A 186 13.53 -5.05 12.14
C GLY A 186 12.10 -4.83 11.62
N VAL A 187 11.95 -4.53 10.31
CA VAL A 187 10.63 -4.50 9.66
C VAL A 187 10.07 -5.92 9.52
N ALA A 188 10.89 -6.89 9.12
CA ALA A 188 10.48 -8.28 9.01
C ALA A 188 10.06 -8.89 10.36
N ALA A 189 10.82 -8.62 11.42
CA ALA A 189 10.50 -9.07 12.78
C ALA A 189 9.19 -8.46 13.31
N ASP A 190 8.90 -7.19 12.99
CA ASP A 190 7.60 -6.59 13.33
C ASP A 190 6.45 -7.29 12.56
N LEU A 191 6.64 -7.54 11.27
CA LEU A 191 5.62 -8.15 10.43
C LEU A 191 5.40 -9.64 10.71
N SER A 192 6.39 -10.36 11.26
CA SER A 192 6.25 -11.78 11.61
C SER A 192 5.26 -12.02 12.76
N HIS A 193 4.87 -10.99 13.51
CA HIS A 193 3.85 -11.06 14.54
C HIS A 193 2.42 -11.09 14.00
N LEU A 194 2.22 -10.86 12.70
CA LEU A 194 0.89 -10.95 12.11
C LEU A 194 0.41 -12.42 12.14
N GLU A 195 -0.84 -12.63 12.53
CA GLU A 195 -1.54 -13.92 12.43
C GLU A 195 -1.94 -14.24 10.97
N LYS A 196 -0.95 -14.25 10.07
CA LYS A 196 -1.09 -14.51 8.65
C LYS A 196 -0.15 -15.64 8.23
N LYS A 197 -0.50 -16.33 7.15
CA LYS A 197 0.30 -17.44 6.60
C LYS A 197 1.65 -16.98 6.03
N CYS A 198 1.79 -15.70 5.72
CA CYS A 198 2.95 -15.15 5.02
C CYS A 198 4.18 -15.21 5.94
N SER A 199 5.24 -15.90 5.51
CA SER A 199 6.56 -15.74 6.11
C SER A 199 7.17 -14.41 5.67
N VAL A 200 7.97 -13.79 6.54
CA VAL A 200 8.60 -12.51 6.25
C VAL A 200 10.08 -12.55 6.59
N SER A 201 10.93 -12.20 5.63
CA SER A 201 12.39 -12.19 5.76
C SER A 201 12.95 -10.81 5.42
N GLY A 202 13.92 -10.34 6.19
CA GLY A 202 14.63 -9.09 5.95
C GLY A 202 15.96 -9.32 5.25
N TYR A 203 16.28 -8.49 4.26
CA TYR A 203 17.55 -8.51 3.54
C TYR A 203 18.12 -7.10 3.50
N ALA A 204 19.41 -6.97 3.82
CA ALA A 204 20.12 -5.69 3.76
C ALA A 204 21.48 -5.86 3.06
N ILE A 205 21.85 -4.85 2.29
CA ILE A 205 23.19 -4.75 1.66
C ILE A 205 23.77 -3.36 1.91
N ASP A 206 25.09 -3.25 1.83
CA ASP A 206 25.74 -1.95 1.95
C ASP A 206 25.56 -1.13 0.67
N LYS A 207 25.67 0.21 0.77
CA LYS A 207 25.44 1.12 -0.36
C LYS A 207 26.38 0.87 -1.56
N ASP A 208 27.55 0.31 -1.30
CA ASP A 208 28.61 0.08 -2.28
C ASP A 208 28.52 -1.35 -2.86
N ASP A 209 27.69 -2.21 -2.27
CA ASP A 209 27.36 -3.52 -2.83
C ASP A 209 26.46 -3.38 -4.05
N LYS A 210 26.62 -4.32 -5.00
CA LYS A 210 25.70 -4.45 -6.12
C LYS A 210 24.60 -5.45 -5.76
N PRO A 211 23.31 -5.11 -5.93
CA PRO A 211 22.19 -6.04 -5.75
C PRO A 211 22.36 -7.37 -6.49
N VAL A 212 22.92 -7.35 -7.71
CA VAL A 212 23.14 -8.55 -8.55
C VAL A 212 24.13 -9.56 -7.96
N ASP A 213 24.92 -9.15 -6.95
CA ASP A 213 25.91 -10.00 -6.26
C ASP A 213 25.41 -10.49 -4.89
N LYS A 214 24.38 -9.86 -4.34
CA LYS A 214 23.97 -10.05 -2.94
C LYS A 214 22.51 -10.48 -2.75
N LEU A 215 21.64 -10.23 -3.74
CA LEU A 215 20.19 -10.47 -3.60
C LEU A 215 19.70 -11.78 -4.20
N GLN A 216 20.59 -12.74 -4.47
CA GLN A 216 20.19 -14.03 -5.03
C GLN A 216 19.10 -14.70 -4.20
N GLU A 217 19.29 -14.86 -2.89
CA GLU A 217 18.33 -15.52 -2.00
C GLU A 217 16.98 -14.77 -1.94
N CYS A 218 17.06 -13.44 -1.83
CA CYS A 218 15.90 -12.55 -1.79
C CYS A 218 15.06 -12.64 -3.07
N LEU A 219 15.70 -12.68 -4.24
CA LEU A 219 15.04 -12.56 -5.53
C LEU A 219 14.69 -13.90 -6.20
N THR A 220 15.42 -14.98 -5.91
CA THR A 220 15.12 -16.31 -6.49
C THR A 220 13.67 -16.70 -6.20
N ASP A 221 12.97 -17.14 -7.24
CA ASP A 221 11.55 -17.53 -7.25
C ASP A 221 10.56 -16.40 -6.86
N CYS A 222 10.99 -15.14 -6.85
CA CYS A 222 10.07 -14.02 -6.75
C CYS A 222 9.12 -14.00 -7.95
N HIS A 223 7.83 -13.81 -7.67
CA HIS A 223 6.78 -13.68 -8.69
C HIS A 223 6.43 -12.21 -8.96
N LEU A 224 6.61 -11.37 -7.95
CA LEU A 224 6.38 -9.93 -8.01
C LEU A 224 7.47 -9.20 -7.23
N VAL A 225 8.08 -8.19 -7.87
CA VAL A 225 9.03 -7.28 -7.22
C VAL A 225 8.47 -5.87 -7.28
N LEU A 226 8.25 -5.26 -6.12
CA LEU A 226 7.78 -3.87 -5.99
C LEU A 226 8.97 -2.98 -5.64
N VAL A 227 9.16 -1.88 -6.39
CA VAL A 227 10.34 -1.01 -6.26
C VAL A 227 9.92 0.42 -5.87
N PRO A 228 9.59 0.66 -4.59
CA PRO A 228 9.49 2.01 -4.04
C PRO A 228 10.86 2.68 -3.78
N ALA A 229 11.96 1.91 -3.80
CA ALA A 229 13.31 2.42 -3.59
C ALA A 229 13.62 3.59 -4.54
N GLY A 230 13.94 4.73 -3.94
CA GLY A 230 14.29 5.94 -4.66
C GLY A 230 14.57 7.08 -3.70
N MET A 231 15.33 8.06 -4.17
CA MET A 231 15.61 9.26 -3.43
C MET A 231 14.50 10.29 -3.63
N PRO A 232 13.99 10.92 -2.55
CA PRO A 232 13.15 12.09 -2.70
C PRO A 232 13.97 13.23 -3.27
N ARG A 233 13.31 14.13 -4.01
CA ARG A 233 13.97 15.33 -4.54
C ARG A 233 14.50 16.19 -3.38
N LYS A 234 15.79 16.52 -3.42
CA LYS A 234 16.42 17.44 -2.46
C LYS A 234 16.38 18.88 -3.00
N PRO A 235 16.37 19.91 -2.12
CA PRO A 235 16.60 21.30 -2.53
C PRO A 235 17.86 21.42 -3.39
N GLY A 236 17.79 22.16 -4.49
CA GLY A 236 18.90 22.35 -5.44
C GLY A 236 19.07 21.24 -6.49
N MET A 237 18.37 20.11 -6.38
CA MET A 237 18.44 19.01 -7.35
C MET A 237 17.60 19.31 -8.60
N THR A 238 18.21 19.21 -9.79
CA THR A 238 17.50 19.34 -11.07
C THR A 238 16.63 18.09 -11.33
N ARG A 239 15.70 18.18 -12.30
CA ARG A 239 14.92 17.00 -12.74
C ARG A 239 15.82 15.93 -13.36
N ALA A 240 16.85 16.34 -14.10
CA ALA A 240 17.80 15.43 -14.72
C ALA A 240 18.66 14.69 -13.68
N ASP A 241 19.13 15.39 -12.63
CA ASP A 241 19.88 14.76 -11.54
C ASP A 241 19.03 13.69 -10.83
N LEU A 242 17.77 14.02 -10.55
CA LEU A 242 16.85 13.10 -9.88
C LEU A 242 16.60 11.85 -10.74
N LEU A 243 16.42 12.04 -12.05
CA LEU A 243 16.32 10.92 -12.99
C LEU A 243 17.59 10.07 -12.96
N GLY A 244 18.79 10.66 -13.05
CA GLY A 244 20.05 9.91 -13.06
C GLY A 244 20.24 9.04 -11.81
N VAL A 245 19.96 9.61 -10.63
CA VAL A 245 20.05 8.88 -9.34
C VAL A 245 19.03 7.74 -9.28
N ASN A 246 17.76 8.04 -9.53
CA ASN A 246 16.69 7.06 -9.36
C ASN A 246 16.67 6.00 -10.48
N ALA A 247 17.08 6.34 -11.71
CA ALA A 247 17.32 5.38 -12.77
C ALA A 247 18.50 4.46 -12.45
N GLY A 248 19.57 4.97 -11.80
CA GLY A 248 20.67 4.13 -11.33
C GLY A 248 20.26 3.14 -10.25
N ILE A 249 19.47 3.58 -9.27
CA ILE A 249 18.89 2.69 -8.24
C ILE A 249 18.00 1.62 -8.88
N ALA A 250 17.07 2.04 -9.76
CA ALA A 250 16.18 1.13 -10.46
C ALA A 250 16.96 0.13 -11.31
N LYS A 251 17.96 0.59 -12.06
CA LYS A 251 18.83 -0.25 -12.90
C LYS A 251 19.44 -1.38 -12.09
N ASN A 252 20.08 -1.07 -10.97
CA ASN A 252 20.77 -2.07 -10.17
C ASN A 252 19.81 -3.15 -9.63
N ILE A 253 18.58 -2.77 -9.28
CA ILE A 253 17.54 -3.70 -8.82
C ILE A 253 17.00 -4.54 -10.00
N VAL A 254 16.66 -3.89 -11.12
CA VAL A 254 16.15 -4.55 -12.33
C VAL A 254 17.17 -5.52 -12.91
N GLU A 255 18.46 -5.18 -12.87
CA GLU A 255 19.56 -6.04 -13.26
C GLU A 255 19.65 -7.31 -12.39
N ALA A 256 19.50 -7.17 -11.07
CA ALA A 256 19.42 -8.32 -10.19
C ALA A 256 18.19 -9.18 -10.47
N CYS A 257 17.03 -8.56 -10.75
CA CYS A 257 15.82 -9.28 -11.13
C CYS A 257 15.99 -10.02 -12.47
N ALA A 258 16.63 -9.40 -13.46
CA ALA A 258 16.94 -10.04 -14.75
C ALA A 258 17.76 -11.33 -14.58
N LYS A 259 18.65 -11.37 -13.58
CA LYS A 259 19.49 -12.53 -13.27
C LYS A 259 18.77 -13.60 -12.45
N PHE A 260 18.02 -13.21 -11.42
CA PHE A 260 17.52 -14.14 -10.40
C PHE A 260 16.03 -14.45 -10.48
N CYS A 261 15.23 -13.59 -11.11
CA CYS A 261 13.79 -13.78 -11.30
C CYS A 261 13.26 -13.11 -12.58
N PRO A 262 13.77 -13.50 -13.78
CA PRO A 262 13.42 -12.84 -15.04
C PRO A 262 11.93 -12.94 -15.41
N ASP A 263 11.21 -13.91 -14.83
CA ASP A 263 9.78 -14.11 -15.07
C ASP A 263 8.87 -13.29 -14.16
N ALA A 264 9.43 -12.65 -13.12
CA ALA A 264 8.69 -11.83 -12.17
C ALA A 264 8.08 -10.61 -12.84
N VAL A 265 6.92 -10.17 -12.35
CA VAL A 265 6.40 -8.85 -12.69
C VAL A 265 7.11 -7.81 -11.82
N LEU A 266 7.63 -6.74 -12.43
CA LEU A 266 8.33 -5.66 -11.76
C LEU A 266 7.42 -4.42 -11.70
N GLY A 267 6.95 -4.07 -10.51
CA GLY A 267 6.16 -2.87 -10.24
C GLY A 267 7.05 -1.69 -9.81
N LEU A 268 7.42 -0.81 -10.73
CA LEU A 268 8.24 0.36 -10.47
C LEU A 268 7.38 1.50 -9.90
N ILE A 269 7.62 1.85 -8.63
CA ILE A 269 6.99 3.00 -7.93
C ILE A 269 7.96 4.19 -7.88
N VAL A 270 9.25 3.92 -8.03
CA VAL A 270 10.34 4.90 -8.08
C VAL A 270 10.05 6.02 -9.10
N ASN A 271 10.18 7.26 -8.64
CA ASN A 271 9.94 8.45 -9.46
C ASN A 271 11.24 8.97 -10.11
N PRO A 272 11.18 9.60 -11.28
CA PRO A 272 9.99 9.85 -12.10
C PRO A 272 9.60 8.61 -12.94
N VAL A 273 8.39 8.08 -12.72
CA VAL A 273 7.90 6.85 -13.39
C VAL A 273 7.96 6.96 -14.92
N ASN A 274 7.56 8.12 -15.47
CA ASN A 274 7.49 8.39 -16.90
C ASN A 274 8.82 8.23 -17.64
N SER A 275 9.96 8.39 -16.96
CA SER A 275 11.30 8.24 -17.53
C SER A 275 12.03 6.98 -17.03
N VAL A 276 11.84 6.59 -15.78
CA VAL A 276 12.51 5.40 -15.22
C VAL A 276 11.96 4.12 -15.86
N VAL A 277 10.65 4.01 -16.08
CA VAL A 277 10.07 2.79 -16.70
C VAL A 277 10.59 2.58 -18.12
N PRO A 278 10.55 3.57 -19.04
CA PRO A 278 11.13 3.37 -20.38
C PRO A 278 12.60 3.00 -20.32
N ALA A 279 13.39 3.65 -19.45
CA ALA A 279 14.80 3.33 -19.29
C ALA A 279 15.01 1.85 -18.92
N MET A 280 14.25 1.35 -17.94
CA MET A 280 14.38 -0.03 -17.48
C MET A 280 13.88 -1.02 -18.53
N CYS A 281 12.77 -0.73 -19.21
CA CYS A 281 12.27 -1.55 -20.30
C CYS A 281 13.28 -1.68 -21.46
N GLU A 282 13.94 -0.59 -21.85
CA GLU A 282 14.98 -0.63 -22.90
C GLU A 282 16.20 -1.46 -22.46
N LEU A 283 16.61 -1.37 -21.20
CA LEU A 283 17.70 -2.22 -20.68
C LEU A 283 17.29 -3.70 -20.59
N TYR A 284 16.03 -3.98 -20.22
CA TYR A 284 15.49 -5.34 -20.20
C TYR A 284 15.45 -5.95 -21.61
N LYS A 285 15.00 -5.19 -22.62
CA LYS A 285 15.04 -5.58 -24.03
C LYS A 285 16.47 -5.90 -24.50
N LYS A 286 17.44 -5.06 -24.15
CA LYS A 286 18.86 -5.29 -24.49
C LYS A 286 19.41 -6.58 -23.87
N ALA A 287 18.85 -7.02 -22.74
CA ALA A 287 19.17 -8.29 -22.11
C ALA A 287 18.41 -9.49 -22.71
N GLY A 288 17.58 -9.29 -23.73
CA GLY A 288 16.76 -10.34 -24.34
C GLY A 288 15.51 -10.72 -23.55
N LEU A 289 15.11 -9.88 -22.59
CA LEU A 289 13.95 -10.13 -21.72
C LEU A 289 12.73 -9.31 -22.16
N ASP A 290 11.54 -9.78 -21.77
CA ASP A 290 10.27 -9.15 -22.16
C ASP A 290 10.01 -7.86 -21.36
N PRO A 291 10.00 -6.67 -22.00
CA PRO A 291 9.70 -5.41 -21.33
C PRO A 291 8.29 -5.35 -20.74
N ARG A 292 7.35 -6.21 -21.16
CA ARG A 292 5.99 -6.26 -20.59
C ARG A 292 5.96 -6.82 -19.17
N LYS A 293 7.07 -7.37 -18.68
CA LYS A 293 7.26 -7.71 -17.25
C LYS A 293 7.40 -6.47 -16.37
N ILE A 294 7.81 -5.33 -16.94
CA ILE A 294 8.00 -4.08 -16.19
C ILE A 294 6.76 -3.19 -16.33
N CYS A 295 6.21 -2.80 -15.19
CA CYS A 295 5.05 -1.94 -15.07
C CYS A 295 5.37 -0.75 -14.16
N GLY A 296 5.09 0.47 -14.60
CA GLY A 296 5.03 1.63 -13.73
C GLY A 296 3.72 1.64 -12.95
N VAL A 297 3.81 1.78 -11.63
CA VAL A 297 2.64 1.79 -10.75
C VAL A 297 2.01 3.18 -10.75
N THR A 298 0.92 3.35 -11.49
CA THR A 298 0.14 4.61 -11.59
C THR A 298 -1.18 4.56 -10.83
N SER A 299 -1.45 3.47 -10.10
CA SER A 299 -2.72 3.23 -9.43
C SER A 299 -3.10 4.30 -8.39
N LEU A 300 -2.14 5.11 -7.92
CA LEU A 300 -2.45 6.22 -7.01
C LEU A 300 -3.32 7.29 -7.67
N ASP A 301 -3.17 7.51 -8.97
CA ASP A 301 -3.96 8.50 -9.69
C ASP A 301 -5.42 8.05 -9.83
N ILE A 302 -5.63 6.75 -10.03
CA ILE A 302 -6.97 6.12 -10.04
C ILE A 302 -7.60 6.19 -8.65
N VAL A 303 -6.85 5.87 -7.60
CA VAL A 303 -7.32 5.96 -6.20
C VAL A 303 -7.79 7.38 -5.89
N ARG A 304 -7.04 8.40 -6.33
CA ARG A 304 -7.40 9.82 -6.21
C ARG A 304 -8.63 10.17 -7.03
N ALA A 305 -8.65 9.82 -8.31
CA ALA A 305 -9.76 10.11 -9.21
C ALA A 305 -11.08 9.51 -8.69
N ASN A 306 -11.07 8.25 -8.26
CA ASN A 306 -12.24 7.59 -7.66
C ASN A 306 -12.72 8.31 -6.40
N LYS A 307 -11.78 8.70 -5.53
CA LYS A 307 -12.09 9.44 -4.30
C LYS A 307 -12.70 10.81 -4.58
N PHE A 308 -12.14 11.57 -5.52
CA PHE A 308 -12.62 12.90 -5.83
C PHE A 308 -13.95 12.89 -6.60
N VAL A 309 -14.18 11.91 -7.49
CA VAL A 309 -15.51 11.70 -8.10
C VAL A 309 -16.55 11.35 -7.03
N HIS A 310 -16.21 10.48 -6.07
CA HIS A 310 -17.10 10.17 -4.94
C HIS A 310 -17.46 11.43 -4.15
N GLU A 311 -16.49 12.29 -3.84
CA GLU A 311 -16.72 13.54 -3.10
C GLU A 311 -17.57 14.54 -3.89
N ALA A 312 -17.39 14.62 -5.20
CA ALA A 312 -18.14 15.53 -6.06
C ALA A 312 -19.60 15.05 -6.31
N THR A 313 -19.84 13.74 -6.31
CA THR A 313 -21.13 13.16 -6.75
C THR A 313 -21.94 12.51 -5.63
N GLY A 314 -21.30 12.13 -4.53
CA GLY A 314 -21.90 11.33 -3.46
C GLY A 314 -22.13 9.85 -3.80
N VAL A 315 -21.83 9.41 -5.04
CA VAL A 315 -21.99 8.01 -5.49
C VAL A 315 -20.99 7.12 -4.77
N ARG A 316 -21.40 5.91 -4.39
CA ARG A 316 -20.53 4.99 -3.63
C ARG A 316 -19.26 4.60 -4.41
N LEU A 317 -18.15 4.45 -3.70
CA LEU A 317 -16.83 4.12 -4.28
C LEU A 317 -16.80 2.76 -5.01
N ASP A 318 -17.61 1.78 -4.60
CA ASP A 318 -17.70 0.49 -5.28
C ASP A 318 -18.41 0.55 -6.64
N MET A 319 -19.01 1.69 -6.97
CA MET A 319 -19.65 1.98 -8.25
C MET A 319 -18.83 2.94 -9.12
N ILE A 320 -17.61 3.29 -8.70
CA ILE A 320 -16.74 4.25 -9.39
C ILE A 320 -15.42 3.56 -9.76
N ASP A 321 -15.14 3.53 -11.07
CA ASP A 321 -13.87 3.09 -11.64
C ASP A 321 -13.47 4.07 -12.74
N VAL A 322 -12.71 5.11 -12.38
CA VAL A 322 -12.19 6.12 -13.31
C VAL A 322 -10.90 5.60 -13.95
N PRO A 323 -10.88 5.31 -15.26
CA PRO A 323 -9.63 5.00 -15.96
C PRO A 323 -8.75 6.26 -15.97
N VAL A 324 -7.50 6.11 -15.55
CA VAL A 324 -6.48 7.17 -15.69
C VAL A 324 -5.41 6.67 -16.65
N VAL A 325 -5.17 7.43 -17.72
CA VAL A 325 -4.23 7.10 -18.80
C VAL A 325 -3.15 8.19 -18.93
N GLY A 326 -2.18 7.99 -19.83
CA GLY A 326 -1.09 8.94 -20.07
C GLY A 326 0.19 8.61 -19.31
N GLY A 327 0.53 9.41 -18.29
CA GLY A 327 1.70 9.25 -17.43
C GLY A 327 1.37 9.48 -15.95
N HIS A 328 2.39 9.77 -15.13
CA HIS A 328 2.31 9.92 -13.68
C HIS A 328 2.90 11.26 -13.19
N ALA A 329 2.87 12.30 -14.01
CA ALA A 329 3.44 13.60 -13.66
C ALA A 329 2.64 14.79 -14.23
N GLY A 330 1.99 15.54 -13.34
CA GLY A 330 1.28 16.77 -13.72
C GLY A 330 0.28 16.56 -14.86
N THR A 331 0.42 17.34 -15.92
CA THR A 331 -0.48 17.30 -17.10
C THR A 331 -0.45 15.99 -17.89
N THR A 332 0.51 15.10 -17.63
CA THR A 332 0.51 13.74 -18.22
C THR A 332 -0.51 12.82 -17.56
N ILE A 333 -1.06 13.17 -16.40
CA ILE A 333 -2.12 12.39 -15.74
C ILE A 333 -3.45 12.77 -16.40
N LEU A 334 -4.11 11.81 -17.05
CA LEU A 334 -5.37 12.02 -17.76
C LEU A 334 -6.49 11.10 -17.23
N PRO A 335 -7.33 11.58 -16.30
CA PRO A 335 -8.54 10.87 -15.88
C PRO A 335 -9.62 10.95 -16.97
N LEU A 336 -10.11 9.79 -17.42
CA LEU A 336 -11.17 9.67 -18.43
C LEU A 336 -12.54 9.74 -17.75
N LEU A 337 -12.90 10.93 -17.27
CA LEU A 337 -14.14 11.20 -16.54
C LEU A 337 -15.39 10.94 -17.41
N SER A 338 -15.30 11.11 -18.73
CA SER A 338 -16.43 10.82 -19.64
C SER A 338 -16.84 9.35 -19.62
N GLN A 339 -15.93 8.44 -19.26
CA GLN A 339 -16.19 7.00 -19.19
C GLN A 339 -16.88 6.58 -17.88
N VAL A 340 -17.11 7.52 -16.96
CA VAL A 340 -17.74 7.26 -15.66
C VAL A 340 -19.12 7.89 -15.60
N PRO A 341 -20.22 7.11 -15.56
CA PRO A 341 -21.58 7.64 -15.60
C PRO A 341 -21.87 8.70 -14.55
N SER A 342 -21.37 8.52 -13.31
CA SER A 342 -21.55 9.50 -12.24
C SER A 342 -20.80 10.81 -12.48
N ALA A 343 -19.67 10.80 -13.19
CA ALA A 343 -18.94 12.01 -13.50
C ALA A 343 -19.61 12.82 -14.63
N GLN A 344 -20.34 12.16 -15.54
CA GLN A 344 -21.10 12.83 -16.60
C GLN A 344 -22.23 13.74 -16.08
N THR A 345 -22.63 13.62 -14.80
CA THR A 345 -23.62 14.51 -14.19
C THR A 345 -23.03 15.84 -13.71
N LEU A 346 -21.70 16.00 -13.76
CA LEU A 346 -21.01 17.21 -13.32
C LEU A 346 -21.03 18.30 -14.40
N SER A 347 -20.97 19.57 -13.99
CA SER A 347 -20.82 20.68 -14.95
C SER A 347 -19.46 20.64 -15.64
N ALA A 348 -19.34 21.30 -16.80
CA ALA A 348 -18.06 21.42 -17.50
C ALA A 348 -16.97 22.07 -16.62
N GLU A 349 -17.30 23.10 -15.83
CA GLU A 349 -16.31 23.70 -14.91
C GLU A 349 -15.88 22.71 -13.83
N SER A 350 -16.82 21.91 -13.31
CA SER A 350 -16.53 20.89 -12.30
C SER A 350 -15.63 19.78 -12.84
N ILE A 351 -15.81 19.38 -14.10
CA ILE A 351 -14.94 18.42 -14.80
C ILE A 351 -13.51 18.97 -14.93
N VAL A 352 -13.36 20.23 -15.35
CA VAL A 352 -12.03 20.87 -15.49
C VAL A 352 -11.33 20.99 -14.13
N ALA A 353 -12.06 21.42 -13.09
CA ALA A 353 -11.51 21.53 -11.74
C ALA A 353 -11.10 20.16 -11.18
N LEU A 354 -11.89 19.13 -11.45
CA LEU A 354 -11.62 17.76 -11.01
C LEU A 354 -10.40 17.16 -11.72
N ASP A 355 -10.28 17.32 -13.04
CA ASP A 355 -9.09 16.91 -13.81
C ASP A 355 -7.83 17.56 -13.21
N LYS A 356 -7.88 18.89 -13.01
CA LYS A 356 -6.75 19.63 -12.44
C LYS A 356 -6.38 19.16 -11.03
N HIS A 357 -7.37 18.90 -10.18
CA HIS A 357 -7.14 18.40 -8.82
C HIS A 357 -6.49 17.00 -8.82
N VAL A 358 -6.88 16.11 -9.74
CA VAL A 358 -6.21 14.80 -9.88
C VAL A 358 -4.73 14.98 -10.24
N GLN A 359 -4.40 15.87 -11.18
CA GLN A 359 -3.02 16.15 -11.60
C GLN A 359 -2.16 16.74 -10.46
N ASP A 360 -2.76 17.61 -9.64
CA ASP A 360 -2.04 18.36 -8.60
C ASP A 360 -2.02 17.67 -7.22
N ALA A 361 -2.82 16.62 -7.01
CA ALA A 361 -2.94 15.94 -5.72
C ALA A 361 -1.63 15.38 -5.14
N GLY A 362 -0.61 15.15 -5.99
CA GLY A 362 0.76 14.87 -5.53
C GLY A 362 1.40 16.06 -4.82
N THR A 363 1.32 17.23 -5.46
CA THR A 363 1.81 18.50 -4.96
C THR A 363 1.06 18.93 -3.70
N ASP A 364 -0.26 18.73 -3.66
CA ASP A 364 -1.07 19.07 -2.48
C ASP A 364 -0.61 18.32 -1.22
N VAL A 365 -0.27 17.03 -1.34
CA VAL A 365 0.26 16.26 -0.21
C VAL A 365 1.64 16.74 0.21
N VAL A 366 2.51 17.10 -0.74
CA VAL A 366 3.83 17.67 -0.41
C VAL A 366 3.67 18.98 0.36
N ASN A 367 2.77 19.85 -0.10
CA ASN A 367 2.48 21.12 0.55
C ASN A 367 1.88 20.92 1.96
N ALA A 368 0.91 20.00 2.09
CA ALA A 368 0.31 19.67 3.38
C ALA A 368 1.30 19.06 4.38
N LYS A 369 2.33 18.36 3.89
CA LYS A 369 3.46 17.88 4.71
C LYS A 369 4.54 18.95 4.95
N GLY A 370 4.31 20.20 4.55
CA GLY A 370 5.29 21.28 4.69
C GLY A 370 6.60 21.01 3.95
N GLY A 371 6.52 20.35 2.79
CA GLY A 371 7.69 19.93 2.00
C GLY A 371 8.47 18.73 2.56
N LYS A 372 8.06 18.16 3.70
CA LYS A 372 8.75 17.04 4.37
C LYS A 372 8.33 15.69 3.79
N GLY A 373 8.52 15.53 2.48
CA GLY A 373 8.21 14.31 1.74
C GLY A 373 6.86 14.35 1.01
N SER A 374 6.59 13.27 0.27
CA SER A 374 5.41 13.10 -0.58
C SER A 374 4.42 12.09 0.00
N ALA A 375 3.42 11.68 -0.78
CA ALA A 375 2.49 10.62 -0.42
C ALA A 375 3.23 9.31 -0.09
N THR A 376 2.99 8.78 1.11
CA THR A 376 3.60 7.53 1.59
C THR A 376 2.53 6.46 1.81
N LEU A 377 1.56 6.76 2.69
CA LEU A 377 0.50 5.83 3.08
C LEU A 377 -0.46 5.50 1.93
N SER A 378 -0.94 6.53 1.23
CA SER A 378 -1.81 6.34 0.06
C SER A 378 -1.08 5.70 -1.11
N MET A 379 0.21 5.95 -1.27
CA MET A 379 1.04 5.28 -2.28
C MET A 379 1.23 3.79 -1.95
N ALA A 380 1.45 3.43 -0.68
CA ALA A 380 1.49 2.03 -0.27
C ALA A 380 0.16 1.32 -0.51
N TYR A 381 -0.97 1.97 -0.21
CA TYR A 381 -2.30 1.45 -0.55
C TYR A 381 -2.46 1.22 -2.07
N ALA A 382 -2.08 2.21 -2.88
CA ALA A 382 -2.16 2.09 -4.34
C ALA A 382 -1.22 1.01 -4.90
N GLY A 383 0.00 0.91 -4.39
CA GLY A 383 0.94 -0.15 -4.75
C GLY A 383 0.44 -1.54 -4.37
N ALA A 384 -0.23 -1.66 -3.22
CA ALA A 384 -0.86 -2.91 -2.80
C ALA A 384 -2.07 -3.29 -3.68
N LYS A 385 -2.86 -2.30 -4.12
CA LYS A 385 -3.97 -2.51 -5.07
C LYS A 385 -3.45 -3.03 -6.42
N PHE A 386 -2.41 -2.38 -6.97
CA PHE A 386 -1.70 -2.84 -8.16
C PHE A 386 -1.17 -4.27 -7.99
N ALA A 387 -0.45 -4.52 -6.89
CA ALA A 387 0.12 -5.83 -6.58
C ALA A 387 -0.97 -6.91 -6.52
N ASN A 388 -2.12 -6.61 -5.89
CA ASN A 388 -3.23 -7.55 -5.85
C ASN A 388 -3.77 -7.89 -7.25
N ALA A 389 -3.91 -6.90 -8.14
CA ALA A 389 -4.33 -7.16 -9.52
C ALA A 389 -3.34 -8.07 -10.26
N VAL A 390 -2.03 -7.84 -10.08
CA VAL A 390 -0.99 -8.72 -10.63
C VAL A 390 -1.11 -10.13 -10.07
N LEU A 391 -1.20 -10.29 -8.74
CA LEU A 391 -1.27 -11.59 -8.09
C LEU A 391 -2.55 -12.37 -8.44
N CYS A 392 -3.68 -11.69 -8.62
CA CYS A 392 -4.89 -12.31 -9.17
C CYS A 392 -4.64 -12.84 -10.59
N GLY A 393 -4.04 -12.03 -11.47
CA GLY A 393 -3.66 -12.43 -12.82
C GLY A 393 -2.74 -13.65 -12.84
N LEU A 394 -1.68 -13.63 -12.01
CA LEU A 394 -0.75 -14.75 -11.85
C LEU A 394 -1.45 -16.01 -11.33
N ALA A 395 -2.48 -15.86 -10.49
CA ALA A 395 -3.31 -16.99 -10.03
C ALA A 395 -4.30 -17.51 -11.08
N GLY A 396 -4.33 -16.93 -12.29
CA GLY A 396 -5.25 -17.28 -13.36
C GLY A 396 -6.63 -16.65 -13.22
N GLN A 397 -6.75 -15.57 -12.44
CA GLN A 397 -7.96 -14.77 -12.33
C GLN A 397 -7.75 -13.44 -13.03
N ASP A 398 -8.49 -13.20 -14.12
CA ASP A 398 -8.41 -11.94 -14.85
C ASP A 398 -8.68 -10.77 -13.91
N ALA A 399 -7.70 -9.88 -13.79
CA ALA A 399 -7.79 -8.66 -13.02
C ALA A 399 -7.31 -7.49 -13.88
N THR A 400 -8.03 -6.38 -13.79
CA THR A 400 -7.71 -5.16 -14.55
C THR A 400 -7.29 -4.04 -13.63
N GLU A 401 -6.31 -3.25 -14.08
CA GLU A 401 -5.84 -2.03 -13.42
C GLU A 401 -5.24 -1.09 -14.48
N CYS A 402 -5.10 0.20 -14.21
CA CYS A 402 -4.21 1.02 -15.06
C CYS A 402 -2.76 0.92 -14.59
N ALA A 403 -1.85 0.74 -15.54
CA ALA A 403 -0.41 0.70 -15.32
C ALA A 403 0.33 1.36 -16.49
N TYR A 404 1.50 1.94 -16.20
CA TYR A 404 2.39 2.52 -17.21
C TYR A 404 3.26 1.44 -17.84
N VAL A 405 2.95 1.06 -19.07
CA VAL A 405 3.49 -0.14 -19.72
C VAL A 405 4.01 0.17 -21.13
N ALA A 406 4.82 -0.74 -21.66
CA ALA A 406 5.15 -0.73 -23.09
C ALA A 406 3.88 -0.92 -23.94
N ARG A 407 3.80 -0.18 -25.04
CA ARG A 407 2.70 -0.18 -26.00
C ARG A 407 3.14 -0.81 -27.31
N ASP A 408 2.18 -1.16 -28.16
CA ASP A 408 2.47 -1.71 -29.47
C ASP A 408 2.90 -0.60 -30.44
N ALA A 409 3.59 -0.95 -31.53
CA ALA A 409 4.23 0.02 -32.43
C ALA A 409 3.24 0.96 -33.16
N GLN A 410 1.95 0.61 -33.17
CA GLN A 410 0.88 1.39 -33.79
C GLN A 410 0.33 2.49 -32.85
N ASP A 411 0.65 2.44 -31.55
CA ASP A 411 0.22 3.45 -30.60
C ASP A 411 1.03 4.76 -30.75
N PRO A 412 0.47 5.93 -30.37
CA PRO A 412 1.13 7.22 -30.54
C PRO A 412 2.48 7.35 -29.82
N LEU A 413 2.67 6.63 -28.72
CA LEU A 413 3.91 6.59 -27.94
C LEU A 413 4.22 5.15 -27.52
N PRO A 414 5.51 4.79 -27.39
CA PRO A 414 5.94 3.43 -27.05
C PRO A 414 5.66 3.04 -25.60
N TYR A 415 5.35 4.01 -24.73
CA TYR A 415 5.00 3.79 -23.33
C TYR A 415 3.86 4.71 -22.93
N MET A 416 2.88 4.18 -22.19
CA MET A 416 1.75 4.97 -21.68
C MET A 416 1.01 4.22 -20.57
N ALA A 417 0.52 4.96 -19.57
CA ALA A 417 -0.46 4.48 -18.61
C ALA A 417 -1.75 4.11 -19.33
N SER A 418 -2.16 2.86 -19.19
CA SER A 418 -3.29 2.28 -19.90
C SER A 418 -3.98 1.28 -19.00
N ARG A 419 -5.28 1.06 -19.21
CA ARG A 419 -5.95 -0.10 -18.61
C ARG A 419 -5.31 -1.37 -19.18
N VAL A 420 -4.91 -2.28 -18.31
CA VAL A 420 -4.34 -3.58 -18.66
C VAL A 420 -5.11 -4.71 -18.00
N THR A 421 -5.12 -5.88 -18.61
CA THR A 421 -5.47 -7.14 -17.95
C THR A 421 -4.18 -7.86 -17.56
N PHE A 422 -4.11 -8.32 -16.30
CA PHE A 422 -3.07 -9.24 -15.84
C PHE A 422 -3.54 -10.68 -16.01
N GLY A 423 -2.66 -11.51 -16.53
CA GLY A 423 -2.83 -12.96 -16.62
C GLY A 423 -1.62 -13.71 -16.04
N PRO A 424 -1.51 -15.03 -16.28
CA PRO A 424 -0.51 -15.89 -15.64
C PRO A 424 0.96 -15.51 -15.87
N GLN A 425 1.25 -14.68 -16.88
CA GLN A 425 2.60 -14.25 -17.24
C GLN A 425 2.84 -12.74 -17.04
N GLY A 426 1.95 -12.03 -16.36
CA GLY A 426 1.99 -10.57 -16.24
C GLY A 426 0.95 -9.90 -17.13
N VAL A 427 1.31 -8.80 -17.81
CA VAL A 427 0.37 -8.07 -18.67
C VAL A 427 -0.02 -8.94 -19.87
N SER A 428 -1.28 -9.41 -19.91
CA SER A 428 -1.81 -10.26 -20.99
C SER A 428 -2.46 -9.45 -22.10
N LYS A 429 -3.01 -8.28 -21.75
CA LYS A 429 -3.66 -7.37 -22.70
C LYS A 429 -3.49 -5.92 -22.27
N VAL A 430 -3.13 -5.06 -23.21
CA VAL A 430 -3.22 -3.62 -23.05
C VAL A 430 -4.46 -3.14 -23.80
N HIS A 431 -5.38 -2.48 -23.10
CA HIS A 431 -6.65 -2.04 -23.69
C HIS A 431 -6.48 -0.70 -24.43
N PRO A 432 -7.30 -0.45 -25.46
CA PRO A 432 -7.39 0.87 -26.07
C PRO A 432 -7.94 1.88 -25.06
N ILE A 433 -7.68 3.17 -25.31
CA ILE A 433 -8.21 4.28 -24.48
C ILE A 433 -9.76 4.26 -24.45
N GLY A 434 -10.40 3.81 -25.53
CA GLY A 434 -11.85 3.84 -25.67
C GLY A 434 -12.36 5.22 -26.11
N ASP A 435 -13.67 5.42 -25.98
CA ASP A 435 -14.32 6.67 -26.35
C ASP A 435 -13.99 7.78 -25.35
N ILE A 436 -13.64 8.95 -25.88
CA ILE A 436 -13.31 10.14 -25.10
C ILE A 436 -13.96 11.38 -25.71
N ASN A 437 -14.33 12.34 -24.88
CA ASN A 437 -15.01 13.55 -25.31
C ASN A 437 -14.03 14.61 -25.88
N THR A 438 -14.57 15.73 -26.40
CA THR A 438 -13.74 16.80 -27.00
C THR A 438 -12.71 17.40 -26.04
N TYR A 439 -13.07 17.55 -24.75
CA TYR A 439 -12.16 18.06 -23.73
C TYR A 439 -11.00 17.10 -23.48
N GLU A 440 -11.29 15.81 -23.29
CA GLU A 440 -10.29 14.76 -23.07
C GLU A 440 -9.40 14.55 -24.30
N LYS A 441 -9.91 14.74 -25.53
CA LYS A 441 -9.07 14.73 -26.75
C LYS A 441 -8.04 15.86 -26.75
N GLY A 442 -8.44 17.06 -26.32
CA GLY A 442 -7.52 18.18 -26.11
C GLY A 442 -6.46 17.87 -25.05
N ARG A 443 -6.89 17.37 -23.89
CA ARG A 443 -6.00 16.96 -22.80
C ARG A 443 -5.05 15.82 -23.19
N LEU A 444 -5.51 14.86 -23.99
CA LEU A 444 -4.67 13.78 -24.52
C LEU A 444 -3.56 14.35 -25.40
N THR A 445 -3.84 15.35 -26.24
CA THR A 445 -2.82 15.99 -27.09
C THR A 445 -1.73 16.64 -26.24
N GLU A 446 -2.10 17.39 -25.20
CA GLU A 446 -1.16 18.02 -24.26
C GLU A 446 -0.36 16.98 -23.47
N CYS A 447 -1.04 15.93 -23.00
CA CYS A 447 -0.44 14.81 -22.29
C CYS A 447 0.64 14.13 -23.14
N LEU A 448 0.32 13.75 -24.39
CA LEU A 448 1.26 13.08 -25.29
C LEU A 448 2.47 13.96 -25.61
N ALA A 449 2.28 15.27 -25.78
CA ALA A 449 3.36 16.21 -26.06
C ALA A 449 4.40 16.27 -24.92
N GLN A 450 3.95 16.38 -23.66
CA GLN A 450 4.87 16.36 -22.53
C GLN A 450 5.48 14.97 -22.32
N LEU A 451 4.64 13.92 -22.38
CA LEU A 451 5.06 12.56 -22.07
C LEU A 451 6.15 12.06 -23.02
N LYS A 452 6.11 12.47 -24.30
CA LYS A 452 7.15 12.17 -25.28
C LYS A 452 8.55 12.57 -24.77
N GLY A 453 8.70 13.79 -24.28
CA GLY A 453 10.00 14.27 -23.78
C GLY A 453 10.51 13.50 -22.56
N GLU A 454 9.60 13.08 -21.68
CA GLU A 454 9.94 12.29 -20.49
C GLU A 454 10.32 10.84 -20.85
N ILE A 455 9.66 10.24 -21.85
CA ILE A 455 10.04 8.95 -22.43
C ILE A 455 11.42 9.05 -23.08
N ASP A 456 11.62 10.05 -23.93
CA ASP A 456 12.88 10.25 -24.64
C ASP A 456 14.05 10.39 -23.65
N ALA A 457 13.88 11.11 -22.54
CA ALA A 457 14.88 11.20 -21.48
C ALA A 457 15.25 9.83 -20.86
N GLY A 458 14.26 8.96 -20.66
CA GLY A 458 14.48 7.59 -20.18
C GLY A 458 15.21 6.72 -21.20
N VAL A 459 14.81 6.80 -22.47
CA VAL A 459 15.45 6.06 -23.57
C VAL A 459 16.90 6.52 -23.76
N GLU A 460 17.17 7.83 -23.67
CA GLU A 460 18.54 8.37 -23.73
C GLU A 460 19.40 7.87 -22.58
N TYR A 461 18.88 7.81 -21.35
CA TYR A 461 19.59 7.19 -20.22
C TYR A 461 19.95 5.73 -20.54
N ALA A 462 19.01 4.95 -21.10
CA ALA A 462 19.26 3.56 -21.44
C ALA A 462 20.31 3.38 -22.54
N LYS A 463 20.53 4.36 -23.42
CA LYS A 463 21.58 4.28 -24.47
C LYS A 463 22.99 4.29 -23.88
N SER A 464 23.23 5.06 -22.83
CA SER A 464 24.53 5.15 -22.16
C SER A 464 24.70 4.13 -21.02
N ALA A 465 23.64 3.46 -20.60
CA ALA A 465 23.66 2.42 -19.59
C ALA A 465 23.69 0.99 -20.18
N SER A 466 24.24 0.05 -19.43
CA SER A 466 24.19 -1.39 -19.69
C SER A 466 24.18 -2.17 -18.37
N PHE A 467 23.51 -3.32 -18.34
CA PHE A 467 23.70 -4.29 -17.26
C PHE A 467 25.14 -4.82 -17.31
N ALA A 468 25.72 -5.16 -16.16
CA ALA A 468 26.99 -5.84 -16.10
C ALA A 468 26.87 -7.17 -16.85
N LYS A 469 27.87 -7.45 -17.69
CA LYS A 469 27.96 -8.70 -18.45
C LYS A 469 28.35 -9.86 -17.55
#